data_AF-A0A2I2ZJL3-F1
#
_entry.id   AF-A0A2I2ZJL3-F1
#
_cell.length_a   1.000
_cell.length_b   1.000
_cell.length_c   1.000
_cell.angle_alpha   90.00
_cell.angle_beta   90.00
_cell.angle_gamma   90.00
#
_symmetry.space_group_name_H-M   'P 1'
#
loop_
_entity.id
_entity.type
_entity.pdbx_description
1 polymer ?
#
loop_
_entity_poly.entity_id
_entity_poly.type
_entity_poly.pdbx_seq_one_letter_code
_entity_poly.pdbx_strand_id
1 'polypeptide(L)'
;MAAAMTFCRLLNRCGEAARSLPLGARCFGVRVSPTGEKVTHTGQVTAAGYRMPLPPAVNENFAIDLIAEQPVSEVETRVIACDGGGGALGHPKVYINLDKETKTGTCGYCGLQFRQHHR
;
A
#
# COMPACT_ATOMS: atom_id res chain seq x y z
N MET A 1 -17.77 -41.41 5.69
CA MET A 1 -17.80 -40.54 6.89
C MET A 1 -17.40 -39.14 6.47
N ALA A 2 -18.37 -38.29 6.14
CA ALA A 2 -18.16 -36.92 5.69
C ALA A 2 -18.51 -35.97 6.84
N ALA A 3 -17.55 -35.15 7.27
CA ALA A 3 -17.79 -34.10 8.26
C ALA A 3 -17.98 -32.77 7.53
N ALA A 4 -19.22 -32.26 7.55
CA ALA A 4 -19.56 -30.94 7.07
C ALA A 4 -19.05 -29.88 8.07
N MET A 5 -18.14 -29.02 7.64
CA MET A 5 -17.69 -27.85 8.41
C MET A 5 -18.68 -26.71 8.21
N THR A 6 -19.52 -26.48 9.21
CA THR A 6 -20.51 -25.41 9.27
C THR A 6 -19.83 -24.06 9.45
N PHE A 7 -19.88 -23.21 8.43
CA PHE A 7 -19.41 -21.82 8.49
C PHE A 7 -20.38 -20.96 9.33
N CYS A 8 -20.13 -20.84 10.62
CA CYS A 8 -20.82 -19.86 11.46
C CYS A 8 -20.14 -18.49 11.34
N ARG A 9 -20.76 -17.60 10.56
CA ARG A 9 -20.54 -16.15 10.61
C ARG A 9 -20.90 -15.63 12.00
N LEU A 10 -19.90 -15.26 12.81
CA LEU A 10 -20.12 -14.47 14.02
C LEU A 10 -19.75 -13.02 13.76
N LEU A 11 -20.78 -12.24 13.47
CA LEU A 11 -20.83 -10.80 13.73
C LEU A 11 -20.89 -10.59 15.25
N ASN A 12 -19.94 -9.85 15.82
CA ASN A 12 -20.03 -9.10 17.09
C ASN A 12 -18.70 -8.35 17.23
N ARG A 13 -18.61 -7.04 16.98
CA ARG A 13 -19.13 -5.89 17.74
C ARG A 13 -18.73 -5.88 19.22
N CYS A 14 -18.04 -4.80 19.55
CA CYS A 14 -17.62 -4.27 20.84
C CYS A 14 -16.51 -5.01 21.58
N GLY A 15 -15.40 -4.30 21.75
CA GLY A 15 -14.40 -4.57 22.76
C GLY A 15 -13.28 -3.56 22.66
N GLU A 16 -13.24 -2.61 23.59
CA GLU A 16 -12.05 -1.84 23.88
C GLU A 16 -10.85 -2.79 24.04
N ALA A 17 -9.91 -2.70 23.10
CA ALA A 17 -8.60 -3.30 23.23
C ALA A 17 -7.56 -2.25 22.80
N ALA A 18 -7.54 -1.13 23.53
CA ALA A 18 -6.36 -0.30 23.62
C ALA A 18 -5.29 -1.10 24.38
N ARG A 19 -4.55 -1.96 23.68
CA ARG A 19 -3.25 -2.49 24.10
C ARG A 19 -2.56 -3.25 22.97
N SER A 20 -1.37 -2.78 22.64
CA SER A 20 -0.39 -3.32 21.68
C SER A 20 -0.78 -3.35 20.20
N LEU A 21 -0.92 -2.17 19.59
CA LEU A 21 -0.48 -2.04 18.19
C LEU A 21 1.06 -2.11 18.18
N PRO A 22 1.68 -2.89 17.29
CA PRO A 22 3.13 -2.89 17.16
C PRO A 22 3.57 -1.46 16.82
N LEU A 23 4.67 -1.00 17.44
CA LEU A 23 5.32 0.25 17.08
C LEU A 23 5.56 0.24 15.56
N GLY A 24 4.76 0.98 14.79
CA GLY A 24 4.90 1.08 13.34
C GLY A 24 3.83 0.42 12.48
N ALA A 25 2.69 -0.03 13.03
CA ALA A 25 1.52 -0.36 12.21
C ALA A 25 1.08 0.90 11.43
N ARG A 26 1.38 0.93 10.13
CA ARG A 26 0.91 1.99 9.24
C ARG A 26 -0.60 1.86 9.12
N CYS A 27 -1.33 2.93 9.42
CA CYS A 27 -2.76 2.98 9.16
C CYS A 27 -2.95 3.11 7.65
N PHE A 28 -3.28 1.99 6.99
CA PHE A 28 -3.66 1.97 5.58
C PHE A 28 -5.03 2.65 5.42
N GLY A 29 -5.17 3.47 4.38
CA GLY A 29 -6.42 4.11 3.96
C GLY A 29 -6.60 5.57 4.39
N VAL A 30 -7.80 6.07 4.09
CA VAL A 30 -8.19 7.47 4.33
C VAL A 30 -8.25 7.77 5.82
N ARG A 31 -7.48 8.77 6.25
CA ARG A 31 -7.58 9.33 7.60
C ARG A 31 -8.67 10.41 7.65
N VAL A 32 -9.26 10.59 8.82
CA VAL A 32 -10.22 11.67 9.08
C VAL A 32 -9.57 12.70 10.00
N SER A 33 -9.68 13.97 9.62
CA SER A 33 -9.18 15.11 10.41
C SER A 33 -10.04 15.35 11.66
N PRO A 34 -9.56 16.12 12.66
CA PRO A 34 -10.35 16.48 13.83
C PRO A 34 -11.66 17.20 13.50
N THR A 35 -11.74 17.87 12.35
CA THR A 35 -12.93 18.55 11.84
C THR A 35 -13.94 17.60 11.17
N GLY A 36 -13.63 16.30 11.09
CA GLY A 36 -14.50 15.28 10.48
C GLY A 36 -14.34 15.14 8.97
N GLU A 37 -13.46 15.92 8.33
CA GLU A 37 -13.20 15.84 6.89
C GLU A 37 -12.17 14.76 6.56
N LYS A 38 -12.40 14.04 5.45
CA LYS A 38 -11.47 13.04 4.90
C LYS A 38 -10.18 13.73 4.40
N VAL A 39 -9.04 13.26 4.88
CA VAL A 39 -7.72 13.71 4.42
C VAL A 39 -7.41 13.07 3.07
N THR A 40 -6.96 13.86 2.10
CA THR A 40 -6.56 13.36 0.77
C THR A 40 -5.28 12.50 0.85
N HIS A 41 -5.00 11.70 -0.19
CA HIS A 41 -3.78 10.88 -0.28
C HIS A 41 -2.48 11.71 -0.24
N THR A 42 -2.53 13.00 -0.56
CA THR A 42 -1.42 13.95 -0.45
C THR A 42 -1.29 14.59 0.93
N GLY A 43 -2.28 14.40 1.81
CA GLY A 43 -2.32 14.99 3.15
C GLY A 43 -3.05 16.34 3.22
N GLN A 44 -3.62 16.84 2.12
CA GLN A 44 -4.40 18.09 2.16
C GLN A 44 -5.73 17.87 2.87
N VAL A 45 -6.09 18.84 3.71
CA VAL A 45 -7.40 18.98 4.36
C VAL A 45 -7.89 20.39 4.05
N THR A 46 -9.09 20.50 3.50
CA THR A 46 -9.70 21.80 3.26
C THR A 46 -10.05 22.42 4.61
N ALA A 47 -9.41 23.54 4.95
CA ALA A 47 -9.85 24.30 6.12
C ALA A 47 -11.25 24.85 5.81
N ALA A 48 -12.13 24.84 6.82
CA ALA A 48 -13.43 25.50 6.79
C ALA A 48 -13.26 27.04 6.69
N GLY A 49 -12.79 27.52 5.55
CA GLY A 49 -12.72 28.92 5.18
C GLY A 49 -13.98 29.35 4.43
N TYR A 50 -14.18 30.66 4.31
CA TYR A 50 -15.32 31.33 3.66
C TYR A 50 -15.69 30.84 2.25
N ARG A 51 -14.84 30.05 1.59
CA ARG A 51 -15.18 29.36 0.36
C ARG A 51 -15.99 28.14 0.75
N MET A 52 -17.32 28.21 0.72
CA MET A 52 -18.18 27.03 0.84
C MET A 52 -17.84 26.06 -0.28
N PRO A 53 -17.12 24.95 -0.02
CA PRO A 53 -16.78 24.02 -1.07
C PRO A 53 -17.75 22.84 -1.00
N LEU A 54 -18.07 22.28 -2.17
CA LEU A 54 -18.53 20.90 -2.24
C LEU A 54 -17.55 20.02 -1.44
N PRO A 55 -18.00 19.03 -0.65
CA PRO A 55 -17.10 18.12 0.05
C PRO A 55 -16.08 17.55 -0.95
N PRO A 56 -14.78 17.56 -0.62
CA PRO A 56 -13.76 17.11 -1.55
C PRO A 56 -13.99 15.65 -1.92
N ALA A 57 -14.00 15.37 -3.21
CA ALA A 57 -14.01 14.01 -3.71
C ALA A 57 -12.63 13.38 -3.42
N VAL A 58 -12.54 12.62 -2.34
CA VAL A 58 -11.32 11.90 -1.95
C VAL A 58 -11.41 10.47 -2.46
N ASN A 59 -10.41 10.05 -3.24
CA ASN A 59 -10.24 8.64 -3.60
C ASN A 59 -9.86 7.83 -2.36
N GLU A 60 -10.57 6.74 -2.07
CA GLU A 60 -10.31 5.90 -0.90
C GLU A 60 -9.15 4.92 -1.09
N ASN A 61 -8.80 4.63 -2.35
CA ASN A 61 -7.74 3.70 -2.72
C ASN A 61 -6.41 4.44 -2.88
N PHE A 62 -5.63 4.51 -1.80
CA PHE A 62 -4.32 5.17 -1.82
C PHE A 62 -3.26 4.26 -2.45
N ALA A 63 -2.55 4.76 -3.47
CA ALA A 63 -1.52 3.98 -4.15
C ALA A 63 -0.34 3.59 -3.22
N ILE A 64 -0.03 4.43 -2.23
CA ILE A 64 1.04 4.19 -1.24
C ILE A 64 0.79 2.88 -0.48
N ASP A 65 -0.48 2.66 -0.13
CA ASP A 65 -0.95 1.52 0.64
C ASP A 65 -0.92 0.25 -0.20
N LEU A 66 -1.45 0.33 -1.43
CA LEU A 66 -1.51 -0.79 -2.35
C LEU A 66 -0.11 -1.27 -2.77
N ILE A 67 0.85 -0.36 -2.97
CA ILE A 67 2.23 -0.73 -3.31
C ILE A 67 2.97 -1.31 -2.11
N ALA A 68 2.71 -0.83 -0.89
CA ALA A 68 3.30 -1.38 0.31
C ALA A 68 2.78 -2.79 0.64
N GLU A 69 1.57 -3.14 0.19
CA GLU A 69 0.99 -4.47 0.32
C GLU A 69 1.60 -5.49 -0.67
N GLN A 70 2.16 -5.02 -1.80
CA GLN A 70 2.79 -5.91 -2.76
C GLN A 70 4.08 -6.55 -2.18
N PRO A 71 4.28 -7.87 -2.39
CA PRO A 71 5.47 -8.54 -1.90
C PRO A 71 6.72 -8.07 -2.66
N VAL A 72 7.86 -8.11 -1.97
CA VAL A 72 9.16 -7.86 -2.58
C VAL A 72 9.51 -9.06 -3.47
N SER A 73 9.82 -8.80 -4.73
CA SER A 73 10.22 -9.84 -5.68
C SER A 73 11.70 -10.19 -5.49
N GLU A 74 11.97 -11.47 -5.24
CA GLU A 74 13.32 -11.99 -5.09
C GLU A 74 13.86 -12.50 -6.42
N VAL A 75 15.07 -12.09 -6.76
CA VAL A 75 15.75 -12.46 -7.99
C VAL A 75 17.17 -12.90 -7.70
N GLU A 76 17.75 -13.75 -8.54
CA GLU A 76 19.14 -14.19 -8.38
C GLU A 76 20.13 -13.23 -9.07
N THR A 77 19.65 -12.44 -10.04
CA THR A 77 20.50 -11.55 -10.84
C THR A 77 20.80 -10.24 -10.15
N ARG A 78 22.00 -9.72 -10.41
CA ARG A 78 22.47 -8.42 -9.90
C ARG A 78 21.72 -7.22 -10.51
N VAL A 79 21.29 -7.34 -11.76
CA VAL A 79 20.55 -6.31 -12.48
C VAL A 79 19.28 -6.95 -13.03
N ILE A 80 18.15 -6.28 -12.84
CA ILE A 80 16.85 -6.70 -13.39
C ILE A 80 16.35 -5.71 -14.42
N ALA A 81 15.52 -6.17 -15.35
CA ALA A 81 14.78 -5.31 -16.25
C ALA A 81 13.30 -5.30 -15.84
N CYS A 82 12.74 -4.11 -15.61
CA CYS A 82 11.33 -3.92 -15.29
C CYS A 82 10.66 -3.13 -16.42
N ASP A 83 9.54 -3.64 -16.92
CA ASP A 83 8.68 -3.05 -17.96
C ASP A 83 7.23 -2.86 -17.49
N GLY A 84 6.90 -3.28 -16.26
CA GLY A 84 5.56 -3.22 -15.70
C GLY A 84 4.61 -4.33 -16.16
N GLY A 85 5.09 -5.40 -16.80
CA GLY A 85 4.30 -6.62 -17.03
C GLY A 85 3.32 -6.55 -18.19
N GLY A 86 3.71 -5.90 -19.29
CA GLY A 86 2.85 -5.78 -20.48
C GLY A 86 3.57 -5.30 -21.74
N GLY A 87 4.91 -5.34 -21.78
CA GLY A 87 5.69 -4.81 -22.88
C GLY A 87 5.38 -3.34 -23.16
N ALA A 88 4.63 -3.07 -24.22
CA ALA A 88 4.22 -1.72 -24.60
C ALA A 88 3.10 -1.11 -23.75
N LEU A 89 2.34 -1.92 -22.99
CA LEU A 89 1.24 -1.43 -22.13
C LEU A 89 1.72 -0.97 -20.75
N GLY A 90 2.97 -1.28 -20.39
CA GLY A 90 3.57 -0.88 -19.14
C GLY A 90 4.33 0.44 -19.25
N HIS A 91 5.49 0.51 -18.61
CA HIS A 91 6.38 1.67 -18.67
C HIS A 91 7.63 1.35 -19.50
N PRO A 92 8.41 2.38 -19.91
CA PRO A 92 9.68 2.15 -20.59
C PRO A 92 10.57 1.19 -19.80
N LYS A 93 11.18 0.23 -20.51
CA LYS A 93 12.06 -0.76 -19.90
C LYS A 93 13.20 -0.07 -19.16
N VAL A 94 13.29 -0.30 -17.85
CA VAL A 94 14.37 0.22 -17.00
C VAL A 94 15.14 -0.89 -16.32
N TYR A 95 16.41 -0.63 -16.08
CA TYR A 95 17.33 -1.54 -15.42
C TYR A 95 17.58 -1.07 -13.99
N ILE A 96 17.36 -1.96 -13.02
CA ILE A 96 17.49 -1.67 -11.59
C ILE A 96 18.65 -2.50 -11.05
N ASN A 97 19.60 -1.83 -10.40
CA ASN A 97 20.76 -2.46 -9.77
C ASN A 97 20.42 -2.92 -8.36
N LEU A 98 20.77 -4.17 -8.04
CA LEU A 98 20.50 -4.82 -6.75
C LEU A 98 21.77 -5.08 -5.93
N ASP A 99 22.87 -4.41 -6.27
CA ASP A 99 24.20 -4.55 -5.64
C ASP A 99 24.21 -4.35 -4.12
N LYS A 100 23.21 -3.66 -3.58
CA LYS A 100 23.13 -3.32 -2.16
C LYS A 100 22.14 -4.24 -1.46
N GLU A 101 22.62 -5.31 -0.85
CA GLU A 101 21.77 -6.27 -0.11
C GLU A 101 20.95 -5.62 1.03
N THR A 102 21.42 -4.50 1.58
CA THR A 102 20.76 -3.78 2.67
C THR A 102 19.51 -3.01 2.25
N LYS A 103 19.29 -2.78 0.94
CA LYS A 103 18.15 -2.02 0.42
C LYS A 103 17.49 -2.74 -0.74
N THR A 104 16.16 -2.73 -0.76
CA THR A 104 15.41 -3.21 -1.92
C THR A 104 15.55 -2.21 -3.08
N GLY A 105 15.77 -2.72 -4.29
CA GLY A 105 15.74 -1.92 -5.51
C GLY A 105 14.29 -1.63 -5.88
N THR A 106 13.89 -0.36 -5.84
CA THR A 106 12.50 0.03 -6.16
C THR A 106 12.43 0.52 -7.61
N CYS A 107 11.43 0.05 -8.36
CA CYS A 107 11.16 0.57 -9.69
C CYS A 107 10.55 1.97 -9.59
N GLY A 108 11.12 2.95 -10.29
CA GLY A 108 10.63 4.34 -10.30
C GLY A 108 9.27 4.54 -10.98
N TYR A 109 8.74 3.53 -11.66
CA TYR A 109 7.44 3.58 -12.34
C TYR A 109 6.39 2.78 -11.59
N CYS A 110 6.57 1.45 -11.51
CA CYS A 110 5.60 0.58 -10.84
C CYS A 110 5.62 0.68 -9.32
N GLY A 111 6.69 1.21 -8.70
CA GLY A 111 6.85 1.20 -7.24
C GLY A 111 7.15 -0.18 -6.65
N LEU A 112 7.17 -1.24 -7.47
CA LEU A 112 7.53 -2.60 -7.04
C LEU A 112 8.96 -2.66 -6.55
N GLN A 113 9.17 -3.50 -5.54
CA GLN A 113 10.45 -3.69 -4.88
C GLN A 113 11.06 -5.02 -5.28
N PHE A 114 12.37 -5.01 -5.50
CA PHE A 114 13.16 -6.17 -5.89
C PHE A 114 14.33 -6.34 -4.93
N ARG A 115 14.70 -7.58 -4.65
CA ARG A 115 15.86 -7.92 -3.81
C ARG A 115 16.64 -9.05 -4.45
N GLN A 116 17.97 -8.97 -4.39
CA GLN A 116 18.81 -10.09 -4.78
C GLN A 116 18.81 -11.15 -3.67
N HIS A 117 18.39 -12.37 -3.97
CA HIS A 117 18.51 -13.51 -3.06
C HIS A 117 19.83 -14.21 -3.33
N HIS A 118 20.79 -14.07 -2.41
CA HIS A 118 22.04 -14.81 -2.44
C HIS A 118 21.79 -16.21 -1.86
N ARG A 119 22.03 -17.24 -2.68
CA ARG A 119 21.98 -18.65 -2.26
C ARG A 119 23.33 -19.10 -1.74
#